data_AF-A0A0R3U3N8-F1
#
_entry.id   AF-A0A0R3U3N8-F1
#
_cell.length_a   1.000
_cell.length_b   1.000
_cell.length_c   1.000
_cell.angle_alpha   90.00
_cell.angle_beta   90.00
_cell.angle_gamma   90.00
#
_symmetry.space_group_name_H-M   'P 1'
#
loop_
_entity.id
_entity.type
_entity.pdbx_description
1 polymer ?
#
loop_
_entity_poly.entity_id
_entity_poly.type
_entity_poly.pdbx_seq_one_letter_code
_entity_poly.pdbx_strand_id
1 'polypeptide(L)'
;MDFSPYVLFEELYNNFEAFRYIASSHRLSIRLLGLISAYEAQDNVVEILSPSRIDGLPCVLVDVSLLSEGFKRILAGDSGQDRLIQFIGALSVCSTNRKVWMLRAVAHSFMDGVDLRAYEEVVRLTRPYAHAINF
;
A
#
# COMPACT_ATOMS: atom_id res chain seq x y z
N MET A 1 -5.63 -7.46 16.16
CA MET A 1 -5.31 -6.89 14.84
C MET A 1 -6.63 -6.69 14.14
N ASP A 2 -6.95 -5.46 13.75
CA ASP A 2 -8.16 -5.18 12.99
C ASP A 2 -8.05 -5.78 11.59
N PHE A 3 -9.19 -6.21 11.03
CA PHE A 3 -9.25 -6.74 9.68
C PHE A 3 -8.71 -5.70 8.69
N SER A 4 -7.81 -6.12 7.80
CA SER A 4 -7.21 -5.26 6.77
C SER A 4 -7.60 -5.80 5.40
N PRO A 5 -8.61 -5.23 4.72
CA PRO A 5 -9.04 -5.69 3.41
C PRO A 5 -7.96 -5.49 2.36
N TYR A 6 -8.04 -6.33 1.33
CA TYR A 6 -7.30 -6.13 0.10
C TYR A 6 -7.89 -4.95 -0.67
N VAL A 7 -7.03 -4.02 -1.07
CA VAL A 7 -7.39 -2.87 -1.91
C VAL A 7 -6.46 -2.87 -3.11
N LEU A 8 -7.03 -2.72 -4.31
CA LEU A 8 -6.21 -2.54 -5.52
C LEU A 8 -5.65 -1.12 -5.53
N PHE A 9 -4.43 -0.98 -6.03
CA PHE A 9 -3.75 0.32 -6.08
C PHE A 9 -4.57 1.35 -6.85
N GLU A 10 -5.16 0.94 -7.96
CA GLU A 10 -5.96 1.78 -8.84
C GLU A 10 -7.22 2.31 -8.15
N GLU A 11 -7.79 1.54 -7.22
CA GLU A 11 -9.01 1.94 -6.52
C GLU A 11 -8.81 3.14 -5.61
N LEU A 12 -7.60 3.27 -5.04
CA LEU A 12 -7.25 4.42 -4.20
C LEU A 12 -7.32 5.74 -4.97
N TYR A 13 -7.09 5.73 -6.29
CA TYR A 13 -7.12 6.93 -7.12
C TYR A 13 -8.42 7.07 -7.90
N ASN A 14 -8.97 5.97 -8.43
CA ASN A 14 -10.26 5.98 -9.13
C ASN A 14 -11.42 6.39 -8.21
N ASN A 15 -11.34 6.03 -6.92
CA ASN A 15 -12.37 6.33 -5.92
C ASN A 15 -11.82 7.22 -4.79
N PHE A 16 -10.92 8.16 -5.13
CA PHE A 16 -10.14 8.92 -4.16
C PHE A 16 -10.97 9.57 -3.04
N GLU A 17 -12.04 10.29 -3.39
CA GLU A 17 -12.86 10.99 -2.39
C GLU A 17 -13.58 10.05 -1.42
N ALA A 18 -14.01 8.87 -1.90
CA ALA A 18 -14.64 7.86 -1.04
C ALA A 18 -13.64 7.29 -0.03
N PHE A 19 -12.46 6.87 -0.51
CA PHE A 19 -11.38 6.41 0.38
C PHE A 19 -10.94 7.50 1.35
N ARG A 20 -10.91 8.76 0.90
CA ARG A 20 -10.47 9.89 1.72
C ARG A 20 -11.43 10.15 2.85
N TYR A 21 -12.72 10.14 2.56
CA TYR A 21 -13.77 10.28 3.57
C TYR A 21 -13.69 9.17 4.62
N ILE A 22 -13.50 7.91 4.20
CA ILE A 22 -13.38 6.77 5.10
C ILE A 22 -12.12 6.90 5.97
N ALA A 23 -10.96 7.17 5.35
CA ALA A 23 -9.68 7.31 6.03
C ALA A 23 -9.61 8.52 6.99
N SER A 24 -10.40 9.58 6.75
CA SER A 24 -10.49 10.72 7.67
C SER A 24 -11.44 10.47 8.84
N SER A 25 -12.44 9.61 8.65
CA SER A 25 -13.48 9.33 9.66
C SER A 25 -13.12 8.15 10.56
N HIS A 26 -12.37 7.19 10.02
CA HIS A 26 -11.97 5.96 10.71
C HIS A 26 -10.50 5.63 10.42
N ARG A 27 -9.86 4.90 11.34
CA ARG A 27 -8.54 4.32 11.08
C ARG A 27 -8.67 3.19 10.06
N LEU A 28 -8.35 3.48 8.81
CA LEU A 28 -8.50 2.54 7.71
C LEU A 28 -7.25 1.68 7.54
N SER A 29 -7.24 0.46 8.09
CA SER A 29 -6.14 -0.50 7.84
C SER A 29 -6.39 -1.26 6.54
N ILE A 30 -5.42 -1.37 5.64
CA ILE A 30 -5.55 -2.04 4.34
C ILE A 30 -4.36 -2.94 4.04
N ARG A 31 -4.52 -3.83 3.05
CA ARG A 31 -3.44 -4.54 2.36
C ARG A 31 -3.32 -3.95 0.95
N LEU A 32 -2.16 -3.39 0.65
CA LEU A 32 -1.89 -2.73 -0.62
C LEU A 32 -0.67 -3.38 -1.27
N LEU A 33 -0.83 -3.78 -2.53
CA LEU A 33 0.26 -4.29 -3.38
C LEU A 33 0.81 -3.14 -4.23
N GLY A 34 2.13 -3.03 -4.32
CA GLY A 34 2.80 -2.03 -5.15
C GLY A 34 4.20 -2.49 -5.56
N LEU A 35 4.79 -1.77 -6.52
CA LEU A 35 6.19 -1.91 -6.92
C LEU A 35 7.03 -0.87 -6.19
N ILE A 36 8.15 -1.28 -5.61
CA ILE A 36 9.08 -0.34 -4.96
C ILE A 36 9.79 0.50 -6.02
N SER A 37 9.62 1.81 -5.95
CA SER A 37 10.26 2.78 -6.84
C SER A 37 11.49 3.41 -6.18
N ALA A 38 11.33 3.86 -4.94
CA ALA A 38 12.40 4.53 -4.20
C ALA A 38 12.28 4.32 -2.69
N TYR A 39 13.38 4.53 -1.97
CA TYR A 39 13.41 4.54 -0.51
C TYR A 39 14.22 5.73 0.00
N GLU A 40 13.59 6.57 0.82
CA GLU A 40 14.24 7.66 1.56
C GLU A 40 14.55 7.18 2.98
N ALA A 41 15.83 6.94 3.23
CA ALA A 41 16.31 6.37 4.49
C ALA A 41 16.18 7.35 5.67
N GLN A 42 16.29 8.66 5.43
CA GLN A 42 16.21 9.67 6.50
C GLN A 42 14.83 9.68 7.16
N ASP A 43 13.79 9.62 6.32
CA ASP A 43 12.40 9.69 6.77
C ASP A 43 11.75 8.31 6.95
N ASN A 44 12.46 7.22 6.59
CA ASN A 44 11.92 5.87 6.52
C ASN A 44 10.65 5.78 5.65
N VAL A 45 10.70 6.39 4.46
CA VAL A 45 9.58 6.40 3.51
C VAL A 45 9.95 5.64 2.25
N VAL A 46 9.10 4.69 1.88
CA VAL A 46 9.19 3.98 0.60
C VAL A 46 8.17 4.57 -0.35
N GLU A 47 8.60 4.85 -1.57
CA GLU A 47 7.70 5.15 -2.67
C GLU A 47 7.30 3.85 -3.38
N ILE A 48 6.00 3.63 -3.54
CA ILE A 48 5.48 2.53 -4.35
C ILE A 48 4.62 3.02 -5.50
N LEU A 49 4.70 2.32 -6.63
CA LEU A 49 3.93 2.57 -7.84
C LEU A 49 2.89 1.46 -8.07
N SER A 50 1.91 1.76 -8.92
CA SER A 50 0.95 0.73 -9.37
C SER A 50 1.71 -0.38 -10.10
N PRO A 51 1.47 -1.66 -9.74
CA PRO A 51 2.09 -2.78 -10.43
C PRO A 51 1.52 -3.00 -11.84
N SER A 52 0.32 -2.49 -12.14
CA SER A 52 -0.35 -2.64 -13.43
C SER A 52 -0.28 -1.38 -14.31
N ARG A 53 0.09 -0.22 -13.73
CA ARG A 53 0.08 1.10 -14.37
C ARG A 53 1.19 2.01 -13.82
N ILE A 54 2.45 1.60 -13.97
CA ILE A 54 3.64 2.25 -13.39
C ILE A 54 3.63 3.78 -13.59
N ASP A 55 3.34 4.27 -14.80
CA ASP A 55 3.32 5.71 -15.12
C ASP A 55 1.91 6.33 -15.16
N GLY A 56 0.88 5.54 -14.86
CA GLY A 56 -0.52 5.94 -15.06
C GLY A 56 -1.18 6.59 -13.85
N LEU A 57 -0.56 6.50 -12.67
CA LEU A 57 -1.13 6.95 -11.40
C LEU A 57 -0.04 7.58 -10.51
N PRO A 58 -0.42 8.50 -9.60
CA PRO A 58 0.51 8.99 -8.59
C PRO A 58 1.03 7.85 -7.71
N CYS A 59 2.25 8.01 -7.17
CA CYS A 59 2.80 7.08 -6.20
C CYS A 59 2.05 7.11 -4.86
N VAL A 60 2.17 6.02 -4.10
CA VAL A 60 1.79 5.96 -2.68
C VAL A 60 3.07 5.99 -1.86
N LEU A 61 3.10 6.82 -0.83
CA LEU A 61 4.19 6.86 0.13
C LEU A 61 3.88 5.89 1.28
N VAL A 62 4.89 5.14 1.71
CA VAL A 62 4.76 4.14 2.77
C VAL A 62 5.74 4.47 3.88
N ASP A 63 5.23 4.88 5.05
CA ASP A 63 6.04 5.02 6.26
C ASP A 63 6.35 3.61 6.81
N VAL A 64 7.64 3.26 6.77
CA VAL A 64 8.18 1.97 7.21
C VAL A 64 8.95 2.07 8.53
N SER A 65 8.79 3.17 9.27
CA SER A 65 9.46 3.41 10.56
C SER A 65 9.26 2.28 11.57
N LEU A 66 8.08 1.64 11.54
CA LEU A 66 7.68 0.55 12.43
C LEU A 66 8.18 -0.83 11.98
N LEU A 67 8.72 -0.97 10.77
CA LEU A 67 9.24 -2.22 10.25
C LEU A 67 10.68 -2.46 10.70
N SER A 68 11.12 -3.72 10.63
CA SER A 68 12.45 -4.12 11.12
C SER A 68 13.60 -3.43 10.37
N GLU A 69 14.71 -3.20 11.07
CA GLU A 69 15.96 -2.70 10.46
C GLU A 69 16.50 -3.62 9.36
N GLY A 70 16.26 -4.94 9.46
CA GLY A 70 16.63 -5.89 8.41
C GLY A 70 15.92 -5.58 7.08
N PHE A 71 14.64 -5.23 7.14
CA PHE A 71 13.88 -4.81 5.96
C PHE A 71 14.39 -3.48 5.40
N LYS A 72 14.65 -2.48 6.25
CA LYS A 72 15.20 -1.18 5.83
C LYS A 72 16.55 -1.31 5.14
N ARG A 73 17.41 -2.24 5.59
CA ARG A 73 18.68 -2.55 4.91
C ARG A 73 18.49 -3.13 3.51
N ILE A 74 17.46 -3.96 3.31
CA ILE A 74 17.14 -4.51 1.97
C ILE A 74 16.71 -3.38 1.04
N LEU A 75 15.92 -2.41 1.53
CA LEU A 75 15.47 -1.24 0.78
C LEU A 75 16.61 -0.26 0.47
N ALA A 76 17.56 -0.09 1.38
CA ALA A 76 18.70 0.79 1.21
C ALA A 76 19.73 0.27 0.19
N GLY A 77 19.68 -1.02 -0.14
CA GLY A 77 20.48 -1.60 -1.22
C GLY A 77 19.68 -1.72 -2.52
N ASP A 78 20.38 -1.88 -3.64
CA ASP A 78 19.78 -2.05 -4.98
C ASP A 78 18.85 -3.28 -5.06
N SER A 79 18.93 -4.19 -4.09
CA SER A 79 18.08 -5.39 -4.00
C SER A 79 16.62 -5.12 -3.67
N GLY A 80 16.25 -3.89 -3.29
CA GLY A 80 14.87 -3.52 -2.97
C GLY A 80 14.08 -2.95 -4.14
N GLN A 81 14.77 -2.39 -5.14
CA GLN A 81 14.16 -1.66 -6.25
C GLN A 81 13.40 -2.60 -7.20
N ASP A 82 12.31 -2.11 -7.79
CA ASP A 82 11.43 -2.81 -8.74
C ASP A 82 10.80 -4.11 -8.21
N ARG A 83 10.92 -4.37 -6.91
CA ARG A 83 10.33 -5.55 -6.28
C ARG A 83 8.86 -5.33 -5.99
N LEU A 84 8.10 -6.41 -6.19
CA LEU A 84 6.69 -6.42 -5.87
C LEU A 84 6.53 -6.67 -4.38
N ILE A 85 5.78 -5.81 -3.70
CA ILE A 85 5.62 -5.87 -2.25
C ILE A 85 4.18 -5.58 -1.87
N GLN A 86 3.68 -6.37 -0.91
CA GLN A 86 2.44 -6.06 -0.21
C GLN A 86 2.78 -5.43 1.14
N PHE A 87 2.19 -4.29 1.42
CA PHE A 87 2.18 -3.68 2.76
C PHE A 87 0.82 -3.84 3.42
N ILE A 88 0.85 -4.02 4.74
CA ILE A 88 -0.33 -3.96 5.60
C ILE A 88 -0.14 -2.78 6.54
N GLY A 89 -1.10 -1.85 6.57
CA GLY A 89 -0.93 -0.61 7.31
C GLY A 89 -2.15 0.28 7.34
N ALA A 90 -2.06 1.36 8.13
CA ALA A 90 -3.12 2.36 8.21
C ALA A 90 -2.95 3.39 7.10
N LEU A 91 -3.99 3.57 6.29
CA LEU A 91 -4.05 4.53 5.19
C LEU A 91 -4.47 5.91 5.71
N SER A 92 -3.78 6.94 5.24
CA SER A 92 -4.15 8.34 5.42
C SER A 92 -3.77 9.15 4.19
N VAL A 93 -4.26 10.37 4.10
CA VAL A 93 -3.83 11.31 3.06
C VAL A 93 -2.51 11.96 3.50
N CYS A 94 -1.56 12.09 2.58
CA CYS A 94 -0.31 12.78 2.83
C CYS A 94 -0.56 14.24 3.23
N SER A 95 0.06 14.69 4.32
CA SER A 95 -0.16 16.03 4.90
C SER A 95 0.36 17.15 4.00
N THR A 96 1.45 16.91 3.28
CA THR A 96 2.10 17.87 2.38
C THR A 96 1.44 17.92 1.00
N ASN A 97 0.96 16.78 0.50
CA ASN A 97 0.23 16.70 -0.76
C ASN A 97 -1.08 15.91 -0.59
N ARG A 98 -2.20 16.62 -0.51
CA ARG A 98 -3.53 16.02 -0.28
C ARG A 98 -4.07 15.15 -1.43
N LYS A 99 -3.30 14.95 -2.51
CA LYS A 99 -3.62 14.05 -3.63
C LYS A 99 -2.79 12.76 -3.60
N VAL A 100 -1.89 12.62 -2.64
CA VAL A 100 -1.01 11.46 -2.47
C VAL A 100 -1.42 10.72 -1.21
N TRP A 101 -1.42 9.40 -1.27
CA TRP A 101 -1.68 8.55 -0.12
C TRP A 101 -0.42 8.30 0.70
N MET A 102 -0.60 8.22 2.01
CA MET A 102 0.41 7.75 2.96
C MET A 102 -0.11 6.48 3.62
N LEU A 103 0.68 5.41 3.59
CA LEU A 103 0.39 4.16 4.28
C LEU A 103 1.40 3.96 5.40
N ARG A 104 0.95 3.98 6.66
CA ARG A 104 1.82 3.63 7.79
C ARG A 104 1.86 2.12 7.96
N ALA A 105 2.92 1.50 7.49
CA ALA A 105 3.05 0.05 7.43
C ALA A 105 3.38 -0.56 8.80
N VAL A 106 2.74 -1.69 9.10
CA VAL A 106 3.00 -2.53 10.28
C VAL A 106 3.47 -3.93 9.92
N ALA A 107 3.21 -4.37 8.69
CA ALA A 107 3.72 -5.62 8.13
C ALA A 107 3.97 -5.47 6.63
N HIS A 108 4.80 -6.36 6.09
CA HIS A 108 5.10 -6.44 4.67
C HIS A 108 5.32 -7.89 4.24
N SER A 109 5.17 -8.16 2.95
CA SER A 109 5.63 -9.40 2.30
C SER A 109 6.09 -9.07 0.90
N PHE A 110 7.26 -9.55 0.50
CA PHE A 110 7.63 -9.56 -0.91
C PHE A 110 6.72 -10.54 -1.65
N MET A 111 6.25 -10.12 -2.83
CA MET A 111 5.26 -10.81 -3.65
C MET A 111 5.81 -11.05 -5.06
N ASP A 112 7.13 -11.03 -5.23
CA ASP A 112 7.79 -11.25 -6.53
C ASP A 112 7.29 -12.55 -7.19
N GLY A 113 6.93 -12.46 -8.47
CA GLY A 113 6.41 -13.60 -9.25
C GLY A 113 4.92 -13.91 -9.08
N VAL A 114 4.17 -13.13 -8.29
CA VAL A 114 2.70 -13.26 -8.21
C VAL A 114 2.03 -12.86 -9.53
N ASP A 115 1.05 -13.66 -9.98
CA ASP A 115 0.17 -13.27 -11.09
C ASP A 115 -0.82 -12.19 -10.61
N LEU A 116 -0.71 -10.99 -11.19
CA LEU A 116 -1.54 -9.84 -10.83
C LEU A 116 -3.04 -10.09 -11.07
N ARG A 117 -3.42 -10.89 -12.07
CA ARG A 117 -4.83 -11.25 -12.32
C ARG A 117 -5.36 -12.16 -11.21
N ALA A 118 -4.53 -13.10 -10.73
CA ALA A 118 -4.90 -13.93 -9.60
C ALA A 118 -5.04 -13.10 -8.32
N TYR A 119 -4.16 -12.10 -8.12
CA TYR A 119 -4.27 -11.15 -7.02
C TYR A 119 -5.57 -10.35 -7.07
N GLU A 120 -5.93 -9.81 -8.24
CA GLU A 120 -7.21 -9.10 -8.47
C GLU A 120 -8.42 -9.99 -8.14
N GLU A 121 -8.38 -11.26 -8.53
CA GLU A 121 -9.43 -12.22 -8.20
C GLU A 121 -9.54 -12.47 -6.69
N VAL A 122 -8.42 -12.56 -5.96
CA VAL A 122 -8.43 -12.64 -4.50
C VAL A 122 -9.07 -11.38 -3.89
N VAL A 123 -8.75 -10.19 -4.40
CA VAL A 123 -9.37 -8.95 -3.91
C VAL A 123 -10.88 -8.99 -4.13
N ARG A 124 -11.33 -9.41 -5.32
CA ARG A 124 -12.75 -9.53 -5.67
C ARG A 124 -13.49 -10.52 -4.77
N LEU A 125 -12.92 -11.71 -4.56
CA LEU A 125 -13.49 -12.76 -3.73
C LEU A 125 -13.53 -12.37 -2.25
N THR A 126 -12.55 -11.59 -1.78
CA THR A 126 -12.46 -11.23 -0.37
C THR A 126 -13.32 -10.03 0.04
N ARG A 127 -13.74 -9.22 -0.93
CA ARG A 127 -14.51 -7.98 -0.72
C ARG A 127 -15.84 -8.17 0.01
N PRO A 128 -16.68 -9.18 -0.29
CA PRO A 128 -17.93 -9.38 0.46
C PRO A 128 -17.68 -9.65 1.95
N TYR A 129 -16.59 -10.33 2.30
CA TYR A 129 -16.22 -10.57 3.70
C TYR A 129 -15.78 -9.29 4.40
N ALA A 130 -15.12 -8.37 3.70
CA ALA A 130 -14.78 -7.06 4.25
C ALA A 130 -16.03 -6.29 4.68
N HIS A 131 -17.05 -6.23 3.82
CA HIS A 131 -18.33 -5.59 4.15
C HIS A 131 -19.04 -6.26 5.33
N ALA A 132 -18.98 -7.59 5.42
CA ALA A 132 -19.59 -8.32 6.53
C ALA A 132 -18.91 -8.08 7.90
N ILE A 133 -17.65 -7.63 7.90
CA ILE A 133 -16.85 -7.38 9.11
C ILE A 133 -16.87 -5.88 9.50
N ASN A 134 -17.83 -5.11 8.97
CA ASN A 134 -18.01 -3.66 9.16
C ASN A 134 -16.94 -2.80 8.48
N PHE A 135 -16.78 -2.98 7.17
CA PHE A 135 -16.20 -1.98 6.28
C PHE A 135 -17.28 -1.10 5.66
#